data_AF-W9IGN9-F1
#
_entry.id   AF-W9IGN9-F1
#
_cell.length_a   1.000
_cell.length_b   1.000
_cell.length_c   1.000
_cell.angle_alpha   90.00
_cell.angle_beta   90.00
_cell.angle_gamma   90.00
#
_symmetry.space_group_name_H-M   'P 1'
#
loop_
_entity.id
_entity.type
_entity.pdbx_description
1 polymer ?
#
loop_
_entity_poly.entity_id
_entity_poly.type
_entity_poly.pdbx_seq_one_letter_code
_entity_poly.pdbx_strand_id
1 'polypeptide(L)'
;MSLRDTAAIPGKGDTLVNFTHTFDLAKYADRVLDFTEWEREYWIIGDKATWNEVLQAAEEGKYTKFKVTHDSIEDLEKGVVTELPALTLALPHMPIPRCAACFFCCIRSDL
;
A
#
# COMPACT_ATOMS: atom_id res chain seq x y z
N MET A 1 12.89 20.87 -2.64
CA MET A 1 11.93 19.79 -2.92
C MET A 1 11.72 19.03 -1.62
N SER A 2 10.47 18.94 -1.13
CA SER A 2 10.15 18.24 0.12
C SER A 2 10.32 16.73 -0.07
N LEU A 3 10.93 16.06 0.92
CA LEU A 3 11.12 14.60 0.93
C LEU A 3 9.80 13.80 0.94
N ARG A 4 8.67 14.47 1.26
CA ARG A 4 7.36 13.84 1.45
C ARG A 4 6.43 14.03 0.26
N ASP A 5 6.88 14.62 -0.84
CA ASP A 5 6.04 15.01 -1.99
C ASP A 5 6.36 14.15 -3.22
N THR A 6 6.60 12.85 -2.98
CA THR A 6 6.89 11.87 -4.03
C THR A 6 5.99 10.66 -3.82
N ALA A 7 5.37 10.20 -4.89
CA ALA A 7 4.50 9.03 -4.90
C ALA A 7 4.97 8.07 -5.99
N ALA A 8 5.06 6.79 -5.65
CA ALA A 8 5.33 5.72 -6.60
C ALA A 8 4.06 4.85 -6.68
N ILE A 9 3.48 4.74 -7.87
CA ILE A 9 2.22 4.04 -8.13
C ILE A 9 2.52 2.73 -8.87
N PRO A 10 1.96 1.59 -8.44
CA PRO A 10 2.11 0.33 -9.17
C PRO A 10 1.28 0.32 -10.46
N GLY A 11 1.91 -0.08 -11.56
CA GLY A 11 1.28 -0.12 -12.87
C GLY A 11 0.73 1.25 -13.28
N LYS A 12 -0.51 1.29 -13.77
CA LYS A 12 -1.19 2.55 -14.13
C LYS A 12 -1.96 3.20 -12.97
N GLY A 13 -2.11 2.50 -11.85
CA GLY A 13 -2.89 2.95 -10.71
C GLY A 13 -4.42 2.94 -10.90
N ASP A 14 -4.95 2.47 -12.03
CA ASP A 14 -6.39 2.48 -12.36
C ASP A 14 -7.17 1.26 -11.82
N THR A 15 -6.46 0.26 -11.29
CA THR A 15 -7.09 -0.95 -10.76
C THR A 15 -7.71 -0.66 -9.39
N LEU A 16 -8.94 -1.13 -9.17
CA LEU A 16 -9.61 -1.04 -7.88
C LEU A 16 -8.92 -1.92 -6.84
N VAL A 17 -8.67 -1.33 -5.66
CA VAL A 17 -8.09 -1.98 -4.49
C VAL A 17 -8.99 -1.75 -3.28
N ASN A 18 -9.07 -2.72 -2.38
CA ASN A 18 -9.80 -2.57 -1.12
C ASN A 18 -8.87 -2.05 -0.02
N PHE A 19 -9.21 -0.91 0.57
CA PHE A 19 -8.51 -0.32 1.71
C PHE A 19 -9.37 -0.49 2.97
N THR A 20 -8.81 -1.14 3.98
CA THR A 20 -9.47 -1.29 5.28
C THR A 20 -8.64 -0.59 6.34
N HIS A 21 -9.26 0.33 7.07
CA HIS A 21 -8.58 1.00 8.18
C HIS A 21 -8.22 -0.04 9.26
N THR A 22 -7.00 0.03 9.81
CA THR A 22 -6.49 -0.97 10.75
C THR A 22 -7.35 -1.10 12.02
N PHE A 23 -7.95 -0.01 12.50
CA PHE A 23 -8.92 -0.07 13.60
C PHE A 23 -10.19 -0.87 13.25
N ASP A 24 -10.67 -0.81 12.01
CA ASP A 24 -11.84 -1.59 11.62
C ASP A 24 -11.46 -3.06 11.48
N LEU A 25 -10.28 -3.37 10.91
CA LEU A 25 -9.71 -4.71 10.94
C LEU A 25 -9.66 -5.29 12.36
N ALA A 26 -9.22 -4.50 13.35
CA ALA A 26 -9.18 -4.92 14.75
C ALA A 26 -10.58 -5.21 15.32
N LYS A 27 -11.59 -4.39 15.01
CA LYS A 27 -12.98 -4.64 15.43
C LYS A 27 -13.53 -5.94 14.82
N TYR A 28 -13.25 -6.20 13.54
CA TYR A 28 -13.69 -7.45 12.91
C TYR A 28 -12.98 -8.66 13.51
N ALA A 29 -11.67 -8.56 13.75
CA ALA A 29 -10.90 -9.62 14.41
C ALA A 29 -11.44 -9.93 15.82
N ASP A 30 -11.77 -8.90 16.60
CA ASP A 30 -12.41 -9.03 17.92
C ASP A 30 -13.74 -9.80 17.83
N ARG A 31 -14.60 -9.45 16.86
CA ARG A 31 -15.90 -10.13 16.68
C ARG A 31 -15.81 -11.56 16.19
N VAL A 32 -14.78 -11.91 15.42
CA VAL A 32 -14.56 -13.30 15.00
C VAL A 32 -14.31 -14.20 16.22
N LEU A 33 -13.73 -13.67 17.30
CA LEU A 33 -13.48 -14.44 18.53
C LEU A 33 -14.77 -14.89 19.23
N ASP A 34 -15.88 -14.19 19.00
CA ASP A 34 -17.19 -14.53 19.58
C ASP A 34 -17.93 -15.64 18.80
N PHE A 35 -17.41 -16.07 17.64
CA PHE A 35 -18.08 -17.08 16.82
C PHE A 35 -17.96 -18.47 17.43
N THR A 36 -19.04 -19.25 17.34
CA THR A 36 -19.08 -20.63 17.85
C THR A 36 -18.26 -21.60 17.02
N GLU A 37 -18.11 -21.31 15.73
CA GLU A 37 -17.31 -22.08 14.77
C GLU A 37 -16.54 -21.11 13.87
N TRP A 38 -15.30 -21.46 13.54
CA TRP A 38 -14.44 -20.64 12.69
C TRP A 38 -14.28 -21.26 11.31
N GLU A 39 -14.46 -20.43 10.29
CA GLU A 39 -14.11 -20.73 8.92
C GLU A 39 -12.60 -20.60 8.71
N ARG A 40 -12.08 -21.21 7.65
CA ARG A 40 -10.66 -21.12 7.30
C ARG A 40 -10.25 -19.68 6.95
N GLU A 41 -11.12 -18.95 6.28
CA GLU A 41 -10.82 -17.65 5.69
C GLU A 41 -12.00 -16.70 5.87
N TYR A 42 -11.68 -15.45 6.23
CA TYR A 42 -12.63 -14.36 6.33
C TYR A 42 -12.16 -13.19 5.46
N TRP A 43 -13.11 -12.59 4.76
CA TRP A 43 -12.84 -11.46 3.88
C TRP A 43 -13.43 -10.20 4.49
N ILE A 44 -12.58 -9.20 4.71
CA ILE A 44 -13.01 -7.87 5.14
C ILE A 44 -12.81 -6.93 3.96
N ILE A 45 -13.92 -6.45 3.42
CA ILE A 45 -13.93 -5.55 2.26
C ILE A 45 -14.30 -4.16 2.78
N GLY A 46 -13.29 -3.31 2.92
CA GLY A 46 -13.44 -1.90 3.26
C GLY A 46 -13.77 -1.04 2.04
N ASP A 47 -13.16 0.14 1.98
CA ASP A 47 -13.37 1.11 0.91
C ASP A 47 -12.71 0.64 -0.39
N LYS A 48 -13.39 0.84 -1.51
CA LYS A 48 -12.89 0.54 -2.85
C LYS A 48 -12.39 1.81 -3.51
N ALA A 49 -11.09 1.86 -3.80
CA ALA A 49 -10.48 3.00 -4.48
C ALA A 49 -9.32 2.54 -5.37
N THR A 50 -9.02 3.35 -6.36
CA THR A 50 -7.82 3.24 -7.20
C THR A 50 -6.63 3.96 -6.53
N TRP A 51 -5.40 3.61 -6.88
CA TRP A 51 -4.23 4.35 -6.38
C TRP A 51 -4.23 5.81 -6.85
N ASN A 52 -4.83 6.09 -8.01
CA ASN A 52 -5.00 7.45 -8.53
C ASN A 52 -5.97 8.28 -7.67
N GLU A 53 -7.08 7.69 -7.21
CA GLU A 53 -8.00 8.35 -6.27
C GLU A 53 -7.36 8.57 -4.90
N VAL A 54 -6.56 7.60 -4.41
CA VAL A 54 -5.81 7.75 -3.16
C VAL A 54 -4.78 8.88 -3.27
N LEU A 55 -4.06 8.98 -4.40
CA LEU A 55 -3.15 10.08 -4.67
C LEU A 55 -3.89 11.42 -4.66
N GLN A 56 -5.04 11.50 -5.34
CA GLN A 56 -5.84 12.72 -5.37
C GLN A 56 -6.25 13.15 -3.95
N ALA A 57 -6.76 12.23 -3.13
CA ALA A 57 -7.13 12.52 -1.75
C ALA A 57 -5.93 13.02 -0.92
N ALA A 58 -4.74 12.44 -1.11
CA ALA A 58 -3.52 12.88 -0.44
C ALA A 58 -3.08 14.28 -0.87
N GLU A 59 -3.19 14.60 -2.17
CA GLU A 59 -2.90 15.92 -2.72
C GLU A 59 -3.86 16.98 -2.18
N GLU A 60 -5.15 16.66 -2.10
CA GLU A 60 -6.21 17.53 -1.57
C GLU A 60 -6.00 17.81 -0.08
N GLY A 61 -5.75 16.76 0.72
CA GLY A 61 -5.52 16.92 2.16
C GLY A 61 -4.24 17.67 2.52
N LYS A 62 -3.24 17.64 1.64
CA LYS A 62 -1.94 18.30 1.83
C LYS A 62 -1.83 19.64 1.11
N TYR A 63 -2.80 19.98 0.26
CA TYR A 63 -2.78 21.15 -0.61
C TYR A 63 -1.50 21.26 -1.46
N THR A 64 -0.91 20.13 -1.85
CA THR A 64 0.38 20.07 -2.57
C THR A 64 0.38 18.92 -3.58
N LYS A 65 0.91 19.16 -4.78
CA LYS A 65 1.07 18.13 -5.82
C LYS A 65 2.29 17.25 -5.56
N PHE A 66 2.18 15.97 -5.90
CA PHE A 66 3.26 15.01 -5.72
C PHE A 66 4.00 14.79 -7.04
N LYS A 67 5.30 14.49 -6.95
CA LYS A 67 6.04 13.91 -8.07
C LYS A 67 5.67 12.45 -8.18
N VAL A 68 4.92 12.09 -9.22
CA VAL A 68 4.43 10.73 -9.44
C VAL A 68 5.40 9.96 -10.34
N THR A 69 5.74 8.75 -9.93
CA THR A 69 6.38 7.73 -10.77
C THR A 69 5.47 6.52 -10.86
N HIS A 70 5.47 5.86 -12.01
CA HIS A 70 4.72 4.61 -12.21
C HIS A 70 5.72 3.48 -12.36
N ASP A 71 5.64 2.48 -11.48
CA ASP A 71 6.47 1.29 -11.53
C ASP A 71 5.79 0.26 -12.43
N SER A 72 6.50 -0.22 -13.45
CA SER A 72 5.95 -1.19 -14.41
C SER A 72 5.68 -2.54 -13.74
N ILE A 73 4.73 -3.32 -14.26
CA ILE A 73 4.44 -4.66 -13.71
C ILE A 73 5.68 -5.54 -13.80
N GLU A 74 6.43 -5.42 -14.90
CA GLU A 74 7.65 -6.19 -15.16
C GLU A 74 8.77 -5.85 -14.16
N ASP A 75 8.84 -4.61 -13.68
CA ASP A 75 9.78 -4.18 -12.64
C ASP A 75 9.32 -4.69 -11.27
N LEU A 76 8.03 -4.55 -10.97
CA LEU A 76 7.43 -5.02 -9.72
C LEU A 76 7.59 -6.53 -9.51
N GLU A 77 7.42 -7.33 -10.57
CA GLU A 77 7.65 -8.78 -10.57
C GLU A 77 9.11 -9.15 -10.25
N LYS A 78 10.06 -8.28 -10.64
CA LYS A 78 11.49 -8.42 -10.32
C LYS A 78 11.84 -7.84 -8.95
N GLY A 79 10.87 -7.29 -8.22
CA GLY A 79 11.09 -6.57 -6.96
C GLY A 79 11.82 -5.23 -7.14
N VAL A 80 11.80 -4.68 -8.37
CA VAL A 80 12.33 -3.36 -8.69
C VAL A 80 11.21 -2.35 -8.52
N VAL A 81 11.48 -1.32 -7.73
CA VAL A 81 10.50 -0.37 -7.19
C VAL A 81 11.17 0.98 -7.06
N THR A 82 10.41 2.06 -7.27
CA THR A 82 10.95 3.39 -7.03
C THR A 82 11.15 3.62 -5.53
N GLU A 83 12.40 3.85 -5.10
CA GLU A 83 12.69 4.21 -3.72
C GLU A 83 12.20 5.62 -3.40
N LEU A 84 11.36 5.72 -2.37
CA LEU A 84 10.90 7.01 -1.86
C LEU A 84 12.00 7.68 -1.03
N PRO A 85 12.16 9.02 -1.09
CA PRO A 85 13.23 9.72 -0.36
C PRO A 85 13.22 9.48 1.14
N ALA A 86 12.04 9.35 1.74
CA ALA A 86 11.89 9.02 3.16
C ALA A 86 12.40 7.61 3.49
N LEU A 87 12.21 6.65 2.58
CA LEU A 87 12.67 5.28 2.75
C LEU A 87 14.20 5.19 2.66
N THR A 88 14.84 5.94 1.77
CA THR A 88 16.31 6.01 1.68
C THR A 88 16.96 6.44 2.99
N LEU A 89 16.31 7.30 3.78
CA LEU A 89 16.79 7.72 5.10
C LEU A 89 16.60 6.64 6.18
N ALA A 90 15.54 5.82 6.06
CA ALA A 90 15.21 4.79 7.06
C ALA A 90 15.98 3.47 6.84
N LEU A 91 16.24 3.10 5.59
CA LEU A 91 16.86 1.83 5.21
C LEU A 91 18.21 1.52 5.91
N PRO A 92 19.14 2.47 6.12
CA PRO A 92 20.39 2.19 6.82
C PRO A 92 20.22 1.69 8.27
N HIS A 93 19.05 1.93 8.87
CA HIS A 93 18.75 1.59 10.26
C HIS A 93 17.84 0.37 10.41
N MET A 94 17.33 -0.20 9.30
CA MET A 94 16.50 -1.40 9.35
C MET A 94 17.29 -2.65 8.93
N PRO A 95 17.21 -3.76 9.70
CA PRO A 95 17.87 -5.02 9.36
C PRO A 95 17.06 -5.82 8.31
N ILE A 96 16.49 -5.14 7.32
CA ILE A 96 15.74 -5.77 6.22
C ILE A 96 16.45 -5.48 4.89
N PRO A 97 16.51 -6.46 3.97
CA PRO A 97 17.01 -6.22 2.63
C PRO A 97 16.21 -5.07 1.99
N ARG A 98 16.91 -4.19 1.26
CA ARG A 98 16.34 -3.04 0.54
C ARG A 98 15.12 -3.43 -0.32
N CYS A 99 15.18 -4.60 -0.96
CA CYS A 99 14.11 -5.13 -1.78
C CYS A 99 12.87 -5.58 -0.96
N ALA A 100 13.05 -6.00 0.30
CA ALA A 100 11.97 -6.49 1.16
C ALA A 100 11.17 -5.36 1.84
N ALA A 101 11.74 -4.17 1.99
CA ALA A 101 11.04 -3.03 2.61
C ALA A 101 9.92 -2.44 1.72
N CYS A 102 10.08 -2.54 0.40
CA CYS A 102 9.12 -2.04 -0.58
C CYS A 102 7.99 -3.02 -0.92
N PHE A 103 7.99 -4.22 -0.32
CA PHE A 103 7.02 -5.28 -0.60
C PHE A 103 5.57 -4.95 -0.22
N PHE A 104 5.32 -3.83 0.48
CA PHE A 104 3.94 -3.38 0.76
C PHE A 104 3.13 -3.05 -0.52
N CYS A 105 3.79 -2.88 -1.67
CA CYS A 105 3.15 -2.64 -2.97
C CYS A 105 2.96 -3.92 -3.81
N CYS A 106 3.77 -4.95 -3.59
CA CYS A 106 3.72 -6.22 -4.32
C CYS A 106 3.02 -7.30 -3.48
N ILE A 107 1.73 -7.11 -3.18
CA ILE A 107 0.89 -8.27 -2.88
C ILE A 107 0.72 -8.99 -4.22
N ARG A 108 1.29 -10.19 -4.34
CA ARG A 108 0.95 -11.13 -5.43
C ARG A 108 -0.57 -11.22 -5.47
N SER A 109 -1.19 -10.68 -6.52
CA SER A 109 -2.61 -10.85 -6.81
C SER A 109 -2.93 -12.24 -7.39
N ASP A 110 -2.07 -13.24 -7.11
CA ASP A 110 -2.33 -14.65 -7.37
C ASP A 110 -2.99 -15.29 -6.14
N LEU A 111 -4.15 -14.74 -5.77
CA LEU A 111 -5.22 -15.39 -4.99
C LEU A 111 -6.56 -14.77 -5.42
#